data_AF-A0A7S2FBY0-F1
#
_entry.id   AF-A0A7S2FBY0-F1
#
_cell.length_a   1.000
_cell.length_b   1.000
_cell.length_c   1.000
_cell.angle_alpha   90.00
_cell.angle_beta   90.00
_cell.angle_gamma   90.00
#
_symmetry.space_group_name_H-M   'P 1'
#
loop_
_entity.id
_entity.type
_entity.pdbx_description
1 polymer ?
#
loop_
_entity_poly.entity_id
_entity_poly.type
_entity_poly.pdbx_seq_one_letter_code
_entity_poly.pdbx_strand_id
1 'polypeptide(L)'
;FLPESSGDILRATCGNFDLSRFLISPGSNGRILWDLLCVILLAYDVIMIPITVFDPPQDAFLITMDRLSMGFWTGDMVMSCLTGFVEKGMTVMQPRRILMNYLRTWFVLDLLTVGPEWVFEVIGPGENAVGDQSSGKILRAFRMVRVARLLRLAKLQRIMAMLRDRIDSEIMFIVVNITKLLLML
;
A
#
# COMPACT_ATOMS: atom_id res chain seq x y z
N PHE A 1 6.17 5.99 -50.92
CA PHE A 1 6.60 4.61 -50.62
C PHE A 1 6.90 4.51 -49.13
N LEU A 2 5.93 3.99 -48.37
CA LEU A 2 5.98 3.19 -47.13
C LEU A 2 7.16 3.32 -46.13
N PRO A 3 6.91 3.18 -44.81
CA PRO A 3 6.61 4.31 -43.94
C PRO A 3 7.46 4.31 -42.65
N GLU A 4 7.60 5.49 -42.05
CA GLU A 4 8.20 5.74 -40.74
C GLU A 4 7.26 5.31 -39.58
N SER A 5 6.67 4.11 -39.70
CA SER A 5 5.57 3.65 -38.84
C SER A 5 6.00 2.60 -37.81
N SER A 6 7.21 2.03 -37.91
CA SER A 6 7.60 0.88 -37.06
C SER A 6 7.77 1.24 -35.58
N GLY A 7 8.10 2.48 -35.24
CA GLY A 7 8.25 2.93 -33.85
C GLY A 7 6.92 3.12 -33.12
N ASP A 8 5.90 3.59 -33.86
CA ASP A 8 4.57 3.85 -33.32
C ASP A 8 3.69 2.60 -33.31
N ILE A 9 3.88 1.68 -34.26
CA ILE A 9 3.19 0.38 -34.24
C ILE A 9 3.69 -0.47 -33.06
N LEU A 10 4.98 -0.43 -32.72
CA LEU A 10 5.49 -1.16 -31.54
C LEU A 10 5.03 -0.54 -30.20
N ARG A 11 4.64 0.74 -30.17
CA ARG A 11 4.01 1.37 -28.99
C ARG A 11 2.52 1.12 -28.90
N ALA A 12 1.83 0.94 -30.02
CA ALA A 12 0.39 0.66 -30.07
C ALA A 12 0.02 -0.80 -29.80
N THR A 13 0.96 -1.74 -29.96
CA THR A 13 0.64 -3.19 -29.95
C THR A 13 0.86 -3.88 -28.59
N CYS A 14 1.44 -3.21 -27.59
CA CYS A 14 1.60 -3.78 -26.25
C CYS A 14 0.34 -3.54 -25.41
N GLY A 15 -0.77 -4.17 -25.81
CA GLY A 15 -1.94 -4.44 -24.99
C GLY A 15 -2.44 -3.27 -24.14
N ASN A 16 -3.17 -2.35 -24.76
CA ASN A 16 -4.11 -1.49 -24.03
C ASN A 16 -5.21 -2.39 -23.43
N PHE A 17 -4.91 -3.05 -22.32
CA PHE A 17 -5.94 -3.41 -21.38
C PHE A 17 -6.60 -2.08 -20.99
N ASP A 18 -7.92 -1.97 -21.19
CA ASP A 18 -8.75 -0.80 -20.82
C ASP A 18 -8.81 -0.58 -19.28
N LEU A 19 -7.70 -0.80 -18.58
CA LEU A 19 -7.46 -0.46 -17.18
C LEU A 19 -7.58 1.05 -16.94
N SER A 20 -7.56 1.87 -17.99
CA SER A 20 -7.70 3.32 -17.89
C SER A 20 -9.02 3.74 -17.23
N ARG A 21 -10.07 2.90 -17.28
CA ARG A 21 -11.35 3.13 -16.59
C ARG A 21 -11.30 2.80 -15.09
N PHE A 22 -10.37 1.95 -14.67
CA PHE A 22 -10.17 1.56 -13.27
C PHE A 22 -9.09 2.38 -12.56
N LEU A 23 -8.38 3.25 -13.29
CA LEU A 23 -7.35 4.11 -12.72
C LEU A 23 -7.98 5.19 -11.83
N ILE A 24 -7.43 5.31 -10.62
CA ILE A 24 -7.90 6.28 -9.63
C ILE A 24 -6.93 7.45 -9.60
N SER A 25 -7.48 8.66 -9.78
CA SER A 25 -6.70 9.88 -9.61
C SER A 25 -6.29 10.01 -8.14
N PRO A 26 -5.02 10.29 -7.84
CA PRO A 26 -4.52 10.43 -6.46
C PRO A 26 -5.16 11.60 -5.70
N GLY A 27 -5.84 12.53 -6.38
CA GLY A 27 -6.57 13.64 -5.75
C GLY A 27 -8.09 13.42 -5.66
N SER A 28 -8.61 12.24 -5.99
CA SER A 28 -10.06 12.00 -5.94
C SER A 28 -10.58 11.86 -4.51
N ASN A 29 -11.78 12.37 -4.23
CA ASN A 29 -12.41 12.26 -2.90
C ASN A 29 -12.54 10.80 -2.42
N GLY A 30 -12.78 9.87 -3.35
CA GLY A 30 -12.81 8.43 -3.05
C GLY A 30 -11.46 7.89 -2.60
N ARG A 31 -10.35 8.35 -3.20
CA ARG A 31 -8.99 7.97 -2.76
C ARG A 31 -8.69 8.53 -1.39
N ILE A 32 -9.07 9.78 -1.12
CA ILE A 32 -8.90 10.40 0.19
C ILE A 32 -9.66 9.63 1.27
N LEU A 33 -10.91 9.24 1.01
CA LEU A 33 -11.69 8.42 1.94
C LEU A 33 -11.03 7.06 2.18
N TRP A 34 -10.51 6.42 1.13
CA TRP A 34 -9.77 5.17 1.26
C TRP A 34 -8.50 5.34 2.10
N ASP A 35 -7.73 6.41 1.88
CA ASP A 35 -6.53 6.71 2.65
C ASP A 35 -6.88 7.00 4.12
N LEU A 36 -8.02 7.65 4.41
CA LEU A 36 -8.51 7.82 5.79
C LEU A 36 -8.84 6.48 6.46
N LEU A 37 -9.51 5.57 5.75
CA LEU A 37 -9.76 4.22 6.25
C LEU A 37 -8.45 3.47 6.51
N CYS A 38 -7.46 3.61 5.62
CA CYS A 38 -6.13 3.03 5.82
C CYS A 38 -5.47 3.56 7.10
N VAL A 39 -5.55 4.86 7.38
CA VAL A 39 -4.99 5.46 8.59
C VAL A 39 -5.68 4.94 9.86
N ILE A 40 -7.02 4.83 9.84
CA ILE A 40 -7.79 4.31 10.98
C ILE A 40 -7.42 2.86 11.26
N LEU A 41 -7.38 2.02 10.22
CA LEU A 41 -7.04 0.60 10.38
C LEU A 41 -5.58 0.41 10.78
N LEU A 42 -4.67 1.24 10.27
CA LEU A 42 -3.28 1.23 10.69
C LEU A 42 -3.17 1.60 12.18
N ALA A 43 -3.90 2.62 12.65
CA ALA A 43 -3.90 2.97 14.07
C ALA A 43 -4.39 1.82 14.94
N TYR A 44 -5.44 1.10 14.49
CA TYR A 44 -5.88 -0.13 15.14
C TYR A 44 -4.76 -1.18 15.21
N ASP A 45 -4.06 -1.45 14.10
CA ASP A 45 -2.96 -2.42 14.07
C ASP A 45 -1.83 -2.02 15.04
N VAL A 46 -1.45 -0.74 15.08
CA VAL A 46 -0.40 -0.24 15.98
C VAL A 46 -0.77 -0.46 17.45
N ILE A 47 -2.04 -0.29 17.82
CA ILE A 47 -2.54 -0.53 19.17
C ILE A 47 -2.63 -2.03 19.46
N MET A 48 -3.02 -2.84 18.48
CA MET A 48 -3.16 -4.29 18.66
C MET A 48 -1.82 -5.01 18.79
N ILE A 49 -0.76 -4.56 18.10
CA ILE A 49 0.58 -5.17 18.19
C ILE A 49 1.05 -5.35 19.65
N PRO A 50 1.08 -4.34 20.53
CA PRO A 50 1.48 -4.54 21.93
C PRO A 50 0.47 -5.37 22.71
N ILE A 51 -0.83 -5.25 22.44
CA ILE A 51 -1.87 -6.06 23.12
C ILE A 51 -1.65 -7.54 22.86
N THR A 52 -1.31 -7.94 21.63
CA THR A 52 -1.03 -9.35 21.31
C THR A 52 0.14 -9.92 22.11
N VAL A 53 1.09 -9.11 22.59
CA VAL A 53 2.19 -9.59 23.45
C VAL A 53 1.69 -10.16 24.76
N PHE A 54 0.57 -9.66 25.26
CA PHE A 54 -0.08 -10.15 26.48
C PHE A 54 -0.98 -11.37 26.26
N ASP A 55 -1.04 -11.89 25.04
CA ASP A 55 -1.80 -13.08 24.64
C ASP A 55 -3.27 -13.03 25.11
N PRO A 56 -4.05 -12.02 24.65
CA PRO A 56 -5.45 -11.88 25.05
C PRO A 56 -6.23 -13.13 24.63
N PRO A 57 -7.32 -13.48 25.36
CA PRO A 57 -8.21 -14.56 24.96
C PRO A 57 -8.63 -14.40 23.49
N GLN A 58 -8.53 -15.49 22.72
CA GLN A 58 -8.91 -15.47 21.32
C GLN A 58 -10.42 -15.46 21.17
N ASP A 59 -11.00 -14.27 21.30
CA ASP A 59 -12.42 -14.04 21.04
C ASP A 59 -12.70 -14.07 19.53
N ALA A 60 -13.89 -14.55 19.16
CA ALA A 60 -14.34 -14.58 17.76
C ALA A 60 -14.26 -13.20 17.10
N PHE A 61 -14.42 -12.12 17.87
CA PHE A 61 -14.26 -10.75 17.40
C PHE A 61 -12.83 -10.43 16.95
N LEU A 62 -11.81 -10.80 17.74
CA LEU A 62 -10.41 -10.53 17.42
C LEU A 62 -9.97 -11.30 16.18
N ILE A 63 -10.36 -12.56 16.06
CA ILE A 63 -10.07 -13.40 14.88
C ILE A 63 -10.71 -12.79 13.62
N THR A 64 -11.98 -12.36 13.73
CA THR A 64 -12.69 -11.75 12.60
C THR A 64 -12.05 -10.44 12.19
N MET A 65 -11.66 -9.60 13.14
CA MET A 65 -10.96 -8.35 12.85
C MET A 65 -9.59 -8.59 12.21
N ASP A 66 -8.85 -9.60 12.65
CA ASP A 66 -7.55 -9.94 12.08
C ASP A 66 -7.66 -10.32 10.59
N ARG A 67 -8.66 -11.15 10.26
CA ARG A 67 -8.97 -11.54 8.88
C ARG A 67 -9.46 -10.36 8.04
N LEU A 68 -10.30 -9.49 8.61
CA LEU A 68 -10.74 -8.26 7.95
C LEU A 68 -9.56 -7.35 7.63
N SER A 69 -8.66 -7.14 8.61
CA SER A 69 -7.45 -6.35 8.41
C SER A 69 -6.56 -6.94 7.32
N MET A 70 -6.32 -8.26 7.36
CA MET A 70 -5.54 -8.96 6.32
C MET A 70 -6.14 -8.75 4.92
N GLY A 71 -7.46 -8.88 4.78
CA GLY A 71 -8.18 -8.63 3.53
C GLY A 71 -8.06 -7.17 3.07
N PHE A 72 -8.22 -6.21 3.99
CA PHE A 72 -8.11 -4.78 3.70
C PHE A 72 -6.72 -4.41 3.18
N TRP A 73 -5.65 -4.86 3.86
CA TRP A 73 -4.27 -4.59 3.44
C TRP A 73 -3.92 -5.24 2.10
N THR A 74 -4.49 -6.41 1.81
CA THR A 74 -4.40 -7.04 0.49
C THR A 74 -5.11 -6.18 -0.58
N GLY A 75 -6.27 -5.62 -0.26
CA GLY A 75 -6.99 -4.68 -1.13
C GLY A 75 -6.23 -3.37 -1.35
N ASP A 76 -5.58 -2.83 -0.32
CA ASP A 76 -4.74 -1.64 -0.41
C ASP A 76 -3.56 -1.82 -1.38
N MET A 77 -2.97 -3.01 -1.42
CA MET A 77 -1.95 -3.37 -2.43
C MET A 77 -2.52 -3.31 -3.85
N VAL A 78 -3.72 -3.84 -4.08
CA VAL A 78 -4.38 -3.77 -5.40
C VAL A 78 -4.71 -2.30 -5.77
N MET A 79 -5.25 -1.54 -4.82
CA MET A 79 -5.53 -0.11 -5.00
C MET A 79 -4.26 0.70 -5.31
N SER A 80 -3.13 0.33 -4.71
CA SER A 80 -1.82 0.93 -4.99
C SER A 80 -1.34 0.67 -6.42
N CYS A 81 -1.75 -0.44 -7.04
CA CYS A 81 -1.49 -0.73 -8.46
C CYS A 81 -2.41 0.05 -9.41
N LEU A 82 -3.55 0.54 -8.92
CA LEU A 82 -4.55 1.27 -9.70
C LEU A 82 -4.47 2.80 -9.52
N THR A 83 -3.73 3.27 -8.53
CA THR A 83 -3.65 4.70 -8.21
C THR A 83 -2.46 5.36 -8.90
N GLY A 84 -2.72 6.46 -9.60
CA GLY A 84 -1.68 7.25 -10.25
C GLY A 84 -0.70 7.88 -9.24
N PHE A 85 0.52 8.15 -9.71
CA PHE A 85 1.52 8.88 -8.91
C PHE A 85 1.84 10.22 -9.57
N VAL A 86 2.36 11.16 -8.77
CA VAL A 86 2.79 12.48 -9.26
C VAL A 86 4.30 12.43 -9.47
N GLU A 87 4.74 12.76 -10.68
CA GLU A 87 6.16 12.87 -11.04
C GLU A 87 6.38 14.25 -11.66
N LYS A 88 7.26 15.06 -11.06
CA LYS A 88 7.60 16.42 -11.53
C LYS A 88 6.37 17.33 -11.73
N GLY A 89 5.39 17.25 -10.84
CA GLY A 89 4.16 18.05 -10.90
C GLY A 89 3.11 17.56 -11.91
N MET A 90 3.37 16.47 -12.65
CA MET A 90 2.39 15.85 -13.55
C MET A 90 1.89 14.53 -12.98
N THR A 91 0.56 14.33 -13.01
CA THR A 91 -0.07 13.08 -12.61
C THR A 91 0.08 12.03 -13.71
N VAL A 92 0.83 10.97 -13.44
CA VAL A 92 1.04 9.86 -14.37
C VAL A 92 -0.06 8.83 -14.17
N MET A 93 -0.94 8.70 -15.16
CA MET A 93 -2.08 7.77 -15.19
C MET A 93 -1.89 6.65 -16.22
N GLN A 94 -0.68 6.10 -16.32
CA GLN A 94 -0.39 4.99 -17.24
C GLN A 94 -0.28 3.67 -16.45
N PRO A 95 -1.16 2.67 -16.67
CA PRO A 95 -1.20 1.45 -15.85
C PRO A 95 0.15 0.73 -15.79
N ARG A 96 0.83 0.61 -16.93
CA ARG A 96 2.16 -0.03 -17.01
C ARG A 96 3.20 0.72 -16.18
N ARG A 97 3.20 2.06 -16.20
CA ARG A 97 4.15 2.85 -15.41
C ARG A 97 3.84 2.77 -13.91
N ILE A 98 2.56 2.82 -13.55
CA ILE A 98 2.10 2.68 -12.16
C ILE A 98 2.55 1.33 -11.60
N LEU A 99 2.25 0.24 -12.32
CA LEU A 99 2.63 -1.10 -11.92
C LEU A 99 4.15 -1.26 -11.81
N MET A 100 4.92 -0.81 -12.80
CA MET A 100 6.39 -0.96 -12.76
C MET A 100 7.02 -0.16 -11.61
N ASN A 101 6.51 1.05 -11.36
CA ASN A 101 6.94 1.86 -10.23
C ASN A 101 6.58 1.18 -8.90
N TYR A 102 5.35 0.67 -8.77
CA TYR A 102 4.89 -0.05 -7.58
C TYR A 102 5.70 -1.33 -7.33
N LEU A 103 5.94 -2.15 -8.36
CA LEU A 103 6.73 -3.38 -8.26
C LEU A 103 8.17 -3.11 -7.79
N ARG A 104 8.78 -2.02 -8.29
CA ARG A 104 10.15 -1.65 -7.93
C ARG A 104 10.28 -1.10 -6.51
N THR A 105 9.22 -0.48 -5.98
CA THR A 105 9.32 0.31 -4.74
C THR A 105 8.55 -0.29 -3.55
N TRP A 106 7.38 -0.91 -3.77
CA TRP A 106 6.46 -1.32 -2.68
C TRP A 106 6.13 -2.79 -2.66
N PHE A 107 6.12 -3.45 -3.82
CA PHE A 107 5.69 -4.85 -3.88
C PHE A 107 6.47 -5.75 -2.93
N VAL A 108 7.77 -5.53 -2.75
CA VAL A 108 8.58 -6.33 -1.80
C VAL A 108 8.11 -6.13 -0.35
N LEU A 109 7.83 -4.88 0.06
CA LEU A 109 7.34 -4.59 1.41
C LEU A 109 5.92 -5.13 1.63
N ASP A 110 5.04 -4.96 0.64
CA ASP A 110 3.66 -5.46 0.70
C ASP A 110 3.63 -7.00 0.69
N LEU A 111 4.50 -7.65 -0.09
CA LEU A 111 4.65 -9.10 -0.08
C LEU A 111 5.19 -9.63 1.26
N LEU A 112 6.15 -8.92 1.88
CA LEU A 112 6.70 -9.30 3.19
C LEU A 112 5.72 -9.07 4.34
N THR A 113 4.78 -8.13 4.20
CA THR A 113 3.76 -7.84 5.22
C THR A 113 2.57 -8.80 5.10
N VAL A 114 2.03 -8.95 3.89
CA VAL A 114 0.80 -9.72 3.62
C VAL A 114 1.09 -11.20 3.39
N GLY A 115 2.24 -11.54 2.81
CA GLY A 115 2.61 -12.91 2.49
C GLY A 115 2.65 -13.84 3.71
N PRO A 116 3.39 -13.51 4.79
CA PRO A 116 3.42 -14.34 5.99
C PRO A 116 2.05 -14.52 6.66
N GLU A 117 1.18 -13.52 6.58
CA GLU A 117 -0.19 -13.60 7.13
C GLU A 117 -1.04 -14.61 6.36
N TRP A 118 -1.07 -14.56 5.03
CA TRP A 118 -1.79 -15.54 4.23
C TRP A 118 -1.21 -16.95 4.38
N VAL A 119 0.12 -17.08 4.44
CA VAL A 119 0.78 -18.36 4.69
C VAL A 119 0.36 -18.92 6.05
N PHE A 120 0.30 -18.08 7.08
CA PHE A 120 -0.14 -18.50 8.41
C PHE A 120 -1.64 -18.80 8.47
N GLU A 121 -2.49 -18.10 7.74
CA GLU A 121 -3.93 -18.41 7.69
C GLU A 121 -4.19 -19.74 6.96
N VAL A 122 -3.47 -20.00 5.87
CA VAL A 122 -3.63 -21.22 5.05
C VAL A 122 -2.98 -22.45 5.68
N ILE A 123 -1.80 -22.29 6.31
CA ILE A 123 -1.03 -23.37 6.94
C ILE A 123 -1.28 -23.46 8.45
N GLY A 124 -1.95 -22.45 9.02
CA GLY A 124 -2.31 -22.38 10.44
C GLY A 124 -3.03 -23.64 10.89
N PRO A 125 -3.10 -23.91 12.20
CA PRO A 125 -3.52 -25.20 12.71
C PRO A 125 -4.96 -25.51 12.26
N GLY A 126 -5.09 -26.17 11.11
CA GLY A 126 -6.22 -27.01 10.83
C GLY A 126 -6.26 -28.01 11.98
N GLU A 127 -7.46 -28.31 12.46
CA GLU A 127 -7.78 -29.09 13.66
C GLU A 127 -7.11 -30.49 13.78
N ASN A 128 -6.24 -30.86 12.84
CA ASN A 128 -5.65 -32.18 12.65
C ASN A 128 -4.13 -32.29 12.96
N ALA A 129 -3.45 -31.24 13.44
CA ALA A 129 -2.00 -31.30 13.71
C ALA A 129 -1.66 -31.44 15.21
N VAL A 130 -2.25 -32.43 15.88
CA VAL A 130 -1.79 -32.90 17.21
C VAL A 130 -0.54 -33.74 17.00
N GLY A 131 0.64 -33.11 17.11
CA GLY A 131 1.92 -33.78 17.02
C GLY A 131 3.03 -32.88 17.56
N ASP A 132 3.58 -33.27 18.70
CA ASP A 132 4.49 -32.61 19.66
C ASP A 132 5.82 -32.00 19.10
N GLN A 133 5.94 -31.79 17.78
CA GLN A 133 7.07 -31.09 17.13
C GLN A 133 6.68 -29.81 16.36
N SER A 134 5.38 -29.50 16.23
CA SER A 134 4.88 -28.34 15.47
C SER A 134 4.73 -27.07 16.32
N SER A 135 4.55 -27.18 17.65
CA SER A 135 4.28 -26.05 18.55
C SER A 135 5.39 -24.99 18.54
N GLY A 136 6.66 -25.42 18.52
CA GLY A 136 7.81 -24.50 18.42
C GLY A 136 7.91 -23.80 17.06
N LYS A 137 7.42 -24.41 15.98
CA LYS A 137 7.37 -23.81 14.64
C LYS A 137 6.23 -22.80 14.53
N ILE A 138 5.08 -23.10 15.12
CA ILE A 138 3.92 -22.19 15.18
C ILE A 138 4.25 -20.93 15.98
N LEU A 139 4.88 -21.07 17.14
CA LEU A 139 5.33 -19.92 17.94
C LEU A 139 6.36 -19.04 17.19
N ARG A 140 7.26 -19.66 16.42
CA ARG A 140 8.23 -18.93 15.57
C ARG A 140 7.54 -18.22 14.40
N ALA A 141 6.61 -18.89 13.72
CA ALA A 141 5.83 -18.32 12.61
C ALA A 141 4.99 -17.14 13.07
N PHE A 142 4.34 -17.26 14.24
CA PHE A 142 3.56 -16.19 14.83
C PHE A 142 4.41 -14.95 15.17
N ARG A 143 5.64 -15.14 15.66
CA ARG A 143 6.59 -14.03 15.85
C ARG A 143 6.94 -13.35 14.52
N MET A 144 7.13 -14.12 13.44
CA MET A 144 7.41 -13.55 12.12
C MET A 144 6.24 -12.70 11.61
N VAL A 145 5.00 -13.16 11.78
CA VAL A 145 3.80 -12.39 11.42
C VAL A 145 3.73 -11.07 12.20
N ARG A 146 4.01 -11.09 13.51
CA ARG A 146 4.05 -9.85 14.33
C ARG A 146 5.10 -8.86 13.84
N VAL A 147 6.29 -9.33 13.48
CA VAL A 147 7.35 -8.47 12.94
C VAL A 147 6.99 -7.95 11.55
N ALA A 148 6.36 -8.77 10.72
CA ALA A 148 5.84 -8.36 9.42
C ALA A 148 4.80 -7.24 9.56
N ARG A 149 3.95 -7.26 10.59
CA ARG A 149 3.00 -6.17 10.87
C ARG A 149 3.70 -4.86 11.23
N LEU A 150 4.87 -4.88 11.89
CA LEU A 150 5.65 -3.67 12.16
C LEU A 150 6.14 -2.99 10.86
N LEU A 151 6.36 -3.76 9.78
CA LEU A 151 6.73 -3.19 8.49
C LEU A 151 5.62 -2.28 7.92
N ARG A 152 4.36 -2.41 8.37
CA ARG A 152 3.28 -1.47 8.01
C ARG A 152 3.56 -0.05 8.51
N LEU A 153 4.34 0.12 9.60
CA LEU A 153 4.78 1.43 10.06
C LEU A 153 5.71 2.13 9.06
N ALA A 154 6.48 1.37 8.28
CA ALA A 154 7.29 1.93 7.20
C ALA A 154 6.42 2.53 6.09
N LYS A 155 5.21 1.99 5.89
CA LYS A 155 4.19 2.55 4.99
C LYS A 155 3.76 3.95 5.46
N LEU A 156 3.57 4.15 6.77
CA LEU A 156 3.26 5.46 7.36
C LEU A 156 4.39 6.47 7.17
N GLN A 157 5.64 6.07 7.44
CA GLN A 157 6.82 6.93 7.23
C GLN A 157 6.89 7.47 5.80
N ARG A 158 6.54 6.64 4.80
CA ARG A 158 6.45 7.10 3.42
C ARG A 158 5.25 8.01 3.16
N ILE A 159 4.06 7.67 3.64
CA ILE A 159 2.90 8.55 3.46
C ILE A 159 3.23 9.94 4.03
N MET A 160 3.85 9.98 5.21
CA MET A 160 4.35 11.22 5.81
C MET A 160 5.40 11.92 4.94
N ALA A 161 6.34 11.18 4.34
CA ALA A 161 7.33 11.77 3.42
C ALA A 161 6.67 12.33 2.14
N MET A 162 5.73 11.61 1.53
CA MET A 162 5.01 12.07 0.33
C MET A 162 4.09 13.26 0.62
N LEU A 163 3.44 13.28 1.79
CA LEU A 163 2.65 14.42 2.25
C LEU A 163 3.54 15.62 2.49
N ARG A 164 4.70 15.43 3.14
CA ARG A 164 5.68 16.49 3.36
C ARG A 164 6.17 17.07 2.03
N ASP A 165 6.55 16.24 1.06
CA ASP A 165 7.01 16.70 -0.25
C ASP A 165 5.92 17.48 -1.00
N ARG A 166 4.65 17.10 -0.85
CA ARG A 166 3.52 17.88 -1.41
C ARG A 166 3.33 19.22 -0.70
N ILE A 167 3.34 19.22 0.63
CA ILE A 167 3.15 20.43 1.44
C ILE A 167 4.30 21.42 1.19
N ASP A 168 5.54 20.95 1.18
CA ASP A 168 6.71 21.79 0.93
C ASP A 168 6.64 22.44 -0.48
N SER A 169 6.16 21.70 -1.49
CA SER A 169 5.94 22.25 -2.84
C SER A 169 4.84 23.31 -2.89
N GLU A 170 3.72 23.12 -2.19
CA GLU A 170 2.61 24.09 -2.16
C GLU A 170 3.00 25.36 -1.40
N ILE A 171 3.64 25.20 -0.24
CA ILE A 171 4.13 26.33 0.57
C ILE A 171 5.19 27.10 -0.22
N MET A 172 6.16 26.44 -0.86
CA MET A 172 7.16 27.11 -1.70
C MET A 172 6.50 27.92 -2.83
N PHE A 173 5.48 27.38 -3.48
CA PHE A 173 4.76 28.08 -4.54
C PHE A 173 4.00 29.31 -4.00
N ILE A 174 3.31 29.18 -2.86
CA ILE A 174 2.60 30.27 -2.21
C ILE A 174 3.58 31.37 -1.78
N VAL A 175 4.69 31.00 -1.14
CA VAL A 175 5.73 31.93 -0.68
C VAL A 175 6.30 32.72 -1.86
N VAL A 176 6.68 32.05 -2.95
CA VAL A 176 7.22 32.71 -4.15
C VAL A 176 6.23 33.72 -4.73
N ASN A 177 4.94 33.38 -4.80
CA ASN A 177 3.92 34.30 -5.32
C ASN A 177 3.67 35.49 -4.39
N ILE A 178 3.66 35.29 -3.07
CA ILE A 178 3.53 36.39 -2.09
C ILE A 178 4.75 37.31 -2.17
N THR A 179 5.96 36.77 -2.22
CA THR A 179 7.19 37.58 -2.34
C THR A 179 7.16 38.42 -3.62
N LYS A 180 6.72 37.85 -4.74
CA LYS A 180 6.57 38.58 -6.01
C LYS A 180 5.54 39.70 -5.93
N LEU A 181 4.42 39.49 -5.23
CA LEU A 181 3.40 40.52 -4.99
C LEU A 181 3.96 41.67 -4.13
N LEU A 182 4.66 41.34 -3.05
CA LEU A 182 5.27 42.32 -2.15
C LEU A 182 6.37 43.15 -2.81
N LEU A 183 7.13 42.56 -3.74
CA LEU A 183 8.17 43.28 -4.49
C LEU A 183 7.63 44.12 -5.66
N MET A 184 6.37 43.92 -6.07
CA MET A 184 5.69 44.71 -7.10
C MET A 184 4.91 45.91 -6.54
N LEU A 185 4.78 46.01 -5.22
CA LEU A 185 4.22 47.16 -4.48
C LEU A 185 5.31 48.17 -4.15
#